data_AF-A0A821VIS7-F1
#
_entry.id   AF-A0A821VIS7-F1
#
_cell.length_a   1.000
_cell.length_b   1.000
_cell.length_c   1.000
_cell.angle_alpha   90.00
_cell.angle_beta   90.00
_cell.angle_gamma   90.00
#
_symmetry.space_group_name_H-M   'P 1'
#
loop_
_entity.id
_entity.type
_entity.pdbx_description
1 polymer ?
#
loop_
_entity_poly.entity_id
_entity_poly.type
_entity_poly.pdbx_seq_one_letter_code
_entity_poly.pdbx_strand_id
1 'polypeptide(L)'
;MDAANELEAYINDPVRSRFSEYWLNSRFSILKTLVIRIFSVQASSTPVERVFPYAGVILSPRRPNMNEKLFKDLIFLKVDQHLL
;
A
#
# COMPACT_ATOMS: atom_id res chain seq x y z
N MET A 1 -10.91 -23.31 -10.60
CA MET A 1 -11.78 -23.29 -9.40
C MET A 1 -12.67 -22.08 -9.57
N ASP A 2 -13.99 -22.21 -9.42
CA ASP A 2 -14.90 -21.07 -9.51
C ASP A 2 -14.79 -20.19 -8.26
N ALA A 3 -15.16 -18.91 -8.35
CA ALA A 3 -15.06 -17.94 -7.27
C ALA A 3 -15.89 -18.37 -6.03
N ALA A 4 -17.06 -18.98 -6.25
CA ALA A 4 -17.88 -19.53 -5.17
C ALA A 4 -17.16 -20.64 -4.39
N ASN A 5 -16.44 -21.51 -5.10
CA ASN A 5 -15.70 -22.63 -4.48
C ASN A 5 -14.46 -22.13 -3.73
N GLU A 6 -13.74 -21.12 -4.23
CA GLU A 6 -12.64 -20.49 -3.48
C GLU A 6 -13.16 -19.81 -2.20
N LEU A 7 -14.32 -19.14 -2.28
CA LEU A 7 -14.95 -18.49 -1.13
C LEU A 7 -15.40 -19.50 -0.07
N GLU A 8 -16.07 -20.58 -0.46
CA GLU A 8 -16.48 -21.63 0.46
C GLU A 8 -15.27 -22.30 1.13
N ALA A 9 -14.22 -22.58 0.36
CA ALA A 9 -12.97 -23.13 0.89
C ALA A 9 -12.29 -22.16 1.88
N TYR A 10 -12.31 -20.86 1.62
CA TYR A 10 -11.77 -19.83 2.52
C TYR A 10 -12.58 -19.70 3.82
N ILE A 11 -13.92 -19.69 3.73
CA ILE A 11 -14.79 -19.57 4.90
C ILE A 11 -14.59 -20.74 5.87
N ASN A 12 -14.32 -21.93 5.33
CA ASN A 12 -14.12 -23.14 6.12
C ASN A 12 -12.65 -23.40 6.53
N ASP A 13 -11.72 -22.50 6.17
CA ASP A 13 -10.30 -22.66 6.49
C ASP A 13 -9.99 -22.21 7.94
N PRO A 14 -9.52 -23.12 8.83
CA PRO A 14 -9.22 -22.77 10.22
C PRO A 14 -7.99 -21.88 10.39
N VAL A 15 -7.13 -21.75 9.36
CA VAL A 15 -5.84 -21.03 9.43
C VAL A 15 -5.97 -19.55 9.03
N ARG A 16 -7.18 -19.08 8.64
CA ARG A 16 -7.43 -17.72 8.13
C ARG A 16 -7.10 -16.55 9.07
N SER A 17 -6.84 -16.82 10.35
CA SER A 17 -6.65 -15.80 11.40
C SER A 17 -5.43 -14.91 11.20
N ARG A 18 -4.39 -15.38 10.49
CA ARG A 18 -3.19 -14.61 10.18
C ARG A 18 -3.25 -14.04 8.76
N PHE A 19 -3.98 -12.94 8.60
CA PHE A 19 -4.32 -12.38 7.29
C PHE A 19 -3.14 -12.25 6.31
N SER A 20 -2.03 -11.59 6.69
CA SER A 20 -0.89 -11.35 5.80
C SER A 20 -0.19 -12.64 5.38
N GLU A 21 0.17 -13.49 6.34
CA GLU A 21 0.81 -14.81 6.10
C GLU A 21 -0.09 -15.73 5.28
N TYR A 22 -1.40 -15.69 5.53
CA TYR A 22 -2.41 -16.49 4.85
C TYR A 22 -2.47 -16.14 3.37
N TRP A 23 -2.64 -14.86 3.03
CA TRP A 23 -2.80 -14.44 1.64
C TRP A 23 -1.50 -14.51 0.82
N LEU A 24 -0.34 -14.33 1.46
CA LEU A 24 0.96 -14.54 0.81
C LEU A 24 1.10 -15.95 0.25
N ASN A 25 0.73 -16.96 1.05
CA ASN A 25 0.84 -18.38 0.71
C ASN A 25 -0.46 -18.99 0.16
N SER A 26 -1.51 -18.18 -0.03
CA SER A 26 -2.81 -18.66 -0.45
C SER A 26 -2.77 -19.27 -1.85
N ARG A 27 -3.44 -20.42 -1.98
CA ARG A 27 -3.69 -21.13 -3.24
C ARG A 27 -4.84 -20.54 -4.07
N PHE A 28 -5.58 -19.59 -3.53
CA PHE A 28 -6.75 -19.00 -4.17
C PHE A 28 -6.32 -17.87 -5.10
N SER A 29 -6.52 -18.05 -6.41
CA SER A 29 -6.03 -17.10 -7.42
C SER A 29 -6.95 -15.88 -7.55
N ILE A 30 -8.27 -16.11 -7.56
CA ILE A 30 -9.29 -15.08 -7.75
C ILE A 30 -9.44 -14.29 -6.47
N LEU A 31 -9.61 -14.98 -5.34
CA LEU A 31 -9.83 -14.33 -4.06
C LEU A 31 -8.60 -13.56 -3.58
N LYS A 32 -7.37 -14.06 -3.84
CA LYS A 32 -6.13 -13.32 -3.54
C LYS A 32 -6.03 -12.02 -4.33
N THR A 33 -6.42 -12.03 -5.60
CA THR A 33 -6.43 -10.81 -6.43
C THR A 33 -7.40 -9.77 -5.86
N LEU A 34 -8.60 -10.20 -5.44
CA LEU A 34 -9.58 -9.31 -4.80
C LEU A 34 -9.06 -8.77 -3.47
N VAL A 35 -8.48 -9.63 -2.64
CA VAL A 35 -7.94 -9.25 -1.33
C VAL A 35 -6.82 -8.24 -1.49
N ILE A 36 -5.87 -8.46 -2.39
CA ILE A 36 -4.79 -7.49 -2.65
C ILE A 36 -5.41 -6.14 -3.02
N ARG A 37 -6.39 -6.11 -3.92
CA ARG A 37 -7.01 -4.87 -4.39
C ARG A 37 -7.78 -4.13 -3.30
N ILE A 38 -8.50 -4.84 -2.43
CA ILE A 38 -9.32 -4.24 -1.38
C ILE A 38 -8.44 -3.78 -0.22
N PHE A 39 -7.51 -4.63 0.23
CA PHE A 39 -6.72 -4.38 1.43
C PHE A 39 -5.41 -3.63 1.17
N SER A 40 -5.00 -3.41 -0.08
CA SER A 40 -3.92 -2.46 -0.40
C SER A 40 -4.32 -1.00 -0.19
N VAL A 41 -5.63 -0.72 -0.13
CA VAL A 41 -6.14 0.62 0.12
C VAL A 41 -6.00 0.94 1.60
N GLN A 42 -5.27 2.02 1.90
CA GLN A 42 -5.13 2.49 3.28
C GLN A 42 -6.49 2.93 3.82
N ALA A 43 -6.82 2.53 5.05
CA ALA A 43 -8.10 2.85 5.67
C ALA A 43 -8.25 4.35 6.04
N SER A 44 -7.15 5.10 6.07
CA SER A 44 -7.14 6.54 6.38
C SER A 44 -6.13 7.30 5.54
N SER A 45 -6.23 8.63 5.56
CA SER A 45 -5.26 9.57 4.98
C SER A 45 -3.95 9.66 5.76
N THR A 46 -3.89 9.12 6.98
CA THR A 46 -2.75 9.24 7.90
C THR A 46 -1.41 8.85 7.27
N PRO A 47 -1.29 7.77 6.47
CA PRO A 47 -0.02 7.44 5.80
C PRO A 47 0.46 8.53 4.84
N VAL A 48 -0.47 9.19 4.13
CA VAL A 48 -0.16 10.31 3.23
C VAL A 48 0.19 11.57 4.03
N GLU A 49 -0.52 11.83 5.13
CA GLU A 49 -0.24 12.99 6.01
C GLU A 49 1.16 12.93 6.62
N ARG A 50 1.70 11.73 6.88
CA ARG A 50 3.09 11.55 7.32
C ARG A 50 4.13 12.02 6.29
N VAL A 51 3.74 12.23 5.03
CA VAL A 51 4.59 12.81 3.99
C VAL A 51 4.70 14.34 4.16
N PHE A 52 3.71 14.99 4.75
CA PHE A 52 3.63 16.46 4.81
C PHE A 52 4.78 17.14 5.57
N PRO A 53 5.29 16.61 6.69
CA PRO A 53 6.47 17.18 7.33
C PRO A 53 7.69 17.20 6.39
N TYR A 54 7.91 16.13 5.62
CA TYR A 54 8.99 16.06 4.64
C TYR A 54 8.75 17.01 3.46
N ALA A 55 7.50 17.11 3.01
CA ALA A 55 7.08 18.08 2.00
C ALA A 55 7.38 19.51 2.42
N GLY A 56 7.09 19.90 3.67
CA GLY A 56 7.40 21.25 4.16
C GLY A 56 8.89 21.57 4.20
N VAL A 57 9.74 20.58 4.48
CA VAL A 57 11.20 20.75 4.44
C VAL A 57 11.70 20.91 3.00
N ILE A 58 11.16 20.13 2.06
CA ILE A 58 11.55 20.18 0.65
C ILE A 58 11.03 21.47 0.00
N LEU A 59 9.76 21.82 0.23
CA LEU A 59 9.10 23.03 -0.21
C LEU A 59 9.31 24.16 0.82
N SER A 60 10.54 24.67 0.88
CA SER A 60 10.94 25.72 1.80
C SER A 60 11.11 27.06 1.06
N PRO A 61 10.86 28.22 1.71
CA PRO A 61 11.20 29.54 1.17
C PRO A 61 12.67 29.69 0.75
N ARG A 62 13.58 28.88 1.31
CA ARG A 62 15.00 28.84 0.93
C ARG A 62 15.25 28.24 -0.46
N ARG A 63 14.24 27.62 -1.08
CA ARG A 63 14.31 26.97 -2.40
C ARG A 63 13.28 27.59 -3.35
N PRO A 64 13.46 28.86 -3.76
CA PRO A 64 12.47 29.60 -4.53
C PRO A 64 12.23 29.04 -5.94
N ASN A 65 13.22 28.32 -6.51
CA ASN A 65 13.15 27.74 -7.85
C ASN A 65 12.65 26.28 -7.85
N MET A 66 11.96 25.85 -6.78
CA MET A 66 11.40 24.50 -6.71
C MET A 66 10.23 24.37 -7.69
N ASN A 67 10.40 23.56 -8.74
CA ASN A 67 9.31 23.22 -9.65
C ASN A 67 8.58 21.95 -9.17
N GLU A 68 7.36 21.75 -9.68
CA GLU A 68 6.49 20.65 -9.26
C GLU A 68 7.11 19.26 -9.52
N LYS A 69 7.78 19.08 -10.65
CA LYS A 69 8.39 17.79 -11.02
C LYS A 69 9.50 17.41 -10.04
N LEU A 70 10.45 18.31 -9.82
CA LEU A 70 11.57 18.09 -8.89
C LEU A 70 11.06 17.87 -7.47
N PHE A 71 10.02 18.60 -7.06
CA PHE A 71 9.39 18.40 -5.75
C PHE A 71 8.84 16.97 -5.61
N LYS A 72 8.07 16.49 -6.60
CA LYS A 72 7.53 15.11 -6.60
C LYS A 72 8.64 14.06 -6.58
N ASP A 73 9.69 14.24 -7.38
CA ASP A 73 10.82 13.31 -7.44
C ASP A 73 11.56 13.24 -6.08
N LEU A 74 11.77 14.39 -5.42
CA LEU A 74 12.39 14.43 -4.09
C LEU A 74 11.52 13.80 -3.00
N ILE A 75 10.19 13.96 -3.10
CA ILE A 75 9.26 13.31 -2.17
C ILE A 75 9.28 11.79 -2.36
N PHE A 76 9.22 11.34 -3.61
CA PHE A 76 9.32 9.92 -3.96
C PHE A 76 10.60 9.31 -3.37
N LEU A 77 11.76 9.91 -3.66
CA LEU A 77 13.04 9.45 -3.13
C LEU A 77 13.09 9.46 -1.59
N LYS A 78 12.43 10.43 -0.94
CA LYS A 78 12.46 10.54 0.51
C LYS A 78 11.59 9.49 1.20
N VAL A 79 10.41 9.21 0.64
CA VAL A 79 9.45 8.24 1.20
C VAL A 79 9.90 6.80 0.91
N ASP A 80 10.42 6.56 -0.30
CA ASP A 80 10.80 5.21 -0.75
C ASP A 80 12.28 4.86 -0.48
N GLN A 81 12.98 5.65 0.35
CA GLN A 81 14.39 5.43 0.72
C GLN A 81 14.69 4.03 1.33
N HIS A 82 13.68 3.31 1.79
CA HIS A 82 13.81 1.96 2.36
C HIS A 82 13.55 0.83 1.34
N LEU A 83 13.09 1.18 0.14
CA LEU A 83 12.78 0.26 -0.96
C LEU A 83 13.83 0.34 -2.09
N LEU A 84 14.75 1.30 -2.02
CA LEU A 84 15.90 1.52 -2.91
C LEU A 84 17.19 1.06 -2.23
#